data_AF-A0A2E9J1X8-F1
#
_entry.id   AF-A0A2E9J1X8-F1
#
_cell.length_a   1.000
_cell.length_b   1.000
_cell.length_c   1.000
_cell.angle_alpha   90.00
_cell.angle_beta   90.00
_cell.angle_gamma   90.00
#
_symmetry.space_group_name_H-M   'P 1'
#
loop_
_entity.id
_entity.type
_entity.pdbx_description
1 polymer ?
#
loop_
_entity_poly.entity_id
_entity_poly.type
_entity_poly.pdbx_seq_one_letter_code
_entity_poly.pdbx_strand_id
1 'polypeptide(L)'
;MLQFSKYQGLGNDFVLLEGRRGQLPHNITDPDPNWVRHLCDRRFGIGGDGLILALPPEHGEELRMRIFNADGSEAEMCGNGIRCLARFLADSDGDPPGRKWRMETMAGIIVPELCEDGQIRVDMGSPFLDPDDVPTTLSKGSSPLPQGEIDLDGSRLQLAAVGMGNPHVVVPVNDLQTIPFEKWGSALEVHHYFPAKTNVHFLEILDRQTLEIRVWERGAGPTLACGTGACATLVAASLLGLSDTEATVILPGGPLEISWPYAKGSVFMTGPALAVFDGVLNPELLPSTTLNQTALAQSKSSPVKDETTQSTSDGIATTQDLVEPITKAKQSNSSSLQSDECMNEEAQAQVQKFLSSTSLDAIINIATESLEERTSSRFNRDVTP
;
A
#
# COMPACT_ATOMS: atom_id res chain seq x y z
N MET A 1 -22.05 7.83 1.74
CA MET A 1 -21.68 6.77 0.78
C MET A 1 -20.23 6.99 0.40
N LEU A 2 -19.40 5.95 0.43
CA LEU A 2 -17.97 6.05 0.12
C LEU A 2 -17.73 5.54 -1.29
N GLN A 3 -17.21 6.38 -2.17
CA GLN A 3 -16.88 6.00 -3.54
C GLN A 3 -15.49 5.42 -3.63
N PHE A 4 -15.30 4.52 -4.58
CA PHE A 4 -13.99 3.99 -4.91
C PHE A 4 -13.84 3.86 -6.42
N SER A 5 -12.59 3.81 -6.85
CA SER A 5 -12.22 3.46 -8.22
C SER A 5 -11.30 2.26 -8.22
N LYS A 6 -11.54 1.31 -9.11
CA LYS A 6 -10.70 0.13 -9.28
C LYS A 6 -9.72 0.37 -10.42
N TYR A 7 -8.43 0.22 -10.17
CA TYR A 7 -7.38 0.31 -11.18
C TYR A 7 -6.51 -0.94 -11.16
N GLN A 8 -5.77 -1.17 -12.24
CA GLN A 8 -4.72 -2.18 -12.29
C GLN A 8 -3.52 -1.71 -13.09
N GLY A 9 -2.33 -2.16 -12.69
CA GLY A 9 -1.10 -2.04 -13.46
C GLY A 9 -0.52 -3.43 -13.72
N LEU A 10 -0.64 -3.92 -14.96
CA LEU A 10 -0.18 -5.24 -15.40
C LEU A 10 -0.75 -6.40 -14.54
N GLY A 11 -2.04 -6.32 -14.23
CA GLY A 11 -2.77 -7.31 -13.44
C GLY A 11 -2.72 -7.11 -11.93
N ASN A 12 -1.79 -6.29 -11.42
CA ASN A 12 -1.75 -5.93 -10.02
C ASN A 12 -2.80 -4.85 -9.73
N ASP A 13 -3.85 -5.20 -8.99
CA ASP A 13 -5.12 -4.47 -8.96
C ASP A 13 -5.46 -3.85 -7.60
N PHE A 14 -5.84 -2.57 -7.60
CA PHE A 14 -6.02 -1.76 -6.40
C PHE A 14 -7.41 -1.14 -6.31
N VAL A 15 -7.93 -1.06 -5.08
CA VAL A 15 -9.06 -0.19 -4.74
C VAL A 15 -8.50 1.18 -4.38
N LEU A 16 -8.93 2.25 -5.05
CA LEU A 16 -8.49 3.62 -4.81
C LEU A 16 -9.59 4.43 -4.14
N LEU A 17 -9.25 5.14 -3.08
CA LEU A 17 -10.13 6.11 -2.41
C LEU A 17 -9.56 7.52 -2.54
N GLU A 18 -10.41 8.43 -3.00
CA GLU A 18 -10.12 9.85 -3.11
C GLU A 18 -10.38 10.55 -1.77
N GLY A 19 -9.32 11.15 -1.21
CA GLY A 19 -9.32 11.85 0.05
C GLY A 19 -8.49 13.13 0.06
N ARG A 20 -8.01 13.63 -1.10
CA ARG A 20 -7.11 14.80 -1.22
C ARG A 20 -7.68 16.08 -0.63
N ARG A 21 -9.00 16.17 -0.47
CA ARG A 21 -9.69 17.32 0.14
C ARG A 21 -9.91 17.16 1.66
N GLY A 22 -9.35 16.10 2.27
CA GLY A 22 -9.52 15.80 3.69
C GLY A 22 -10.94 15.33 4.06
N GLN A 23 -11.69 14.84 3.08
CA GLN A 23 -13.09 14.44 3.24
C GLN A 23 -13.28 13.03 3.81
N LEU A 24 -12.22 12.21 3.83
CA LEU A 24 -12.28 10.85 4.37
C LEU A 24 -12.22 10.88 5.91
N PRO A 25 -13.08 10.11 6.60
CA PRO A 25 -13.04 10.01 8.06
C PRO A 25 -11.79 9.28 8.54
N HIS A 26 -11.40 9.51 9.79
CA HIS A 26 -10.16 8.96 10.37
C HIS A 26 -10.06 7.43 10.26
N ASN A 27 -11.15 6.71 10.49
CA ASN A 27 -11.20 5.25 10.39
C ASN A 27 -11.05 4.70 8.96
N ILE A 28 -11.06 5.56 7.95
CA ILE A 28 -10.72 5.22 6.55
C ILE A 28 -9.29 5.67 6.24
N THR A 29 -8.89 6.86 6.67
CA THR A 29 -7.53 7.36 6.45
C THR A 29 -6.49 6.56 7.21
N ASP A 30 -6.87 5.99 8.36
CA ASP A 30 -6.11 5.06 9.19
C ASP A 30 -6.97 3.82 9.51
N PRO A 31 -7.05 2.87 8.55
CA PRO A 31 -8.00 1.78 8.60
C PRO A 31 -7.58 0.65 9.55
N ASP A 32 -8.57 -0.03 10.15
CA ASP A 32 -8.33 -1.34 10.78
C ASP A 32 -7.85 -2.34 9.71
N PRO A 33 -6.71 -3.04 9.91
CA PRO A 33 -6.23 -4.07 9.00
C PRO A 33 -7.28 -5.15 8.67
N ASN A 34 -8.21 -5.47 9.58
CA ASN A 34 -9.31 -6.39 9.30
C ASN A 34 -10.27 -5.85 8.23
N TRP A 35 -10.52 -4.55 8.25
CA TRP A 35 -11.37 -3.90 7.26
C TRP A 35 -10.72 -3.92 5.87
N VAL A 36 -9.41 -3.61 5.79
CA VAL A 36 -8.66 -3.71 4.53
C VAL A 36 -8.69 -5.14 3.99
N ARG A 37 -8.47 -6.15 4.86
CA ARG A 37 -8.58 -7.57 4.49
C ARG A 37 -9.94 -7.91 3.92
N HIS A 38 -11.00 -7.46 4.57
CA HIS A 38 -12.37 -7.72 4.10
C HIS A 38 -12.64 -7.02 2.77
N LEU A 39 -12.22 -5.76 2.62
CA LEU A 39 -12.37 -4.98 1.40
C LEU A 39 -11.65 -5.62 0.21
N CYS A 40 -10.43 -6.11 0.44
CA CYS A 40 -9.57 -6.74 -0.56
C CYS A 40 -9.91 -8.22 -0.82
N ASP A 41 -10.76 -8.85 0.00
CA ASP A 41 -11.21 -10.22 -0.23
C ASP A 41 -11.94 -10.32 -1.58
N ARG A 42 -11.47 -11.21 -2.45
CA ARG A 42 -11.97 -11.35 -3.84
C ARG A 42 -13.37 -11.99 -3.94
N ARG A 43 -13.91 -12.56 -2.87
CA ARG A 43 -15.22 -13.23 -2.84
C ARG A 43 -16.26 -12.44 -2.04
N PHE A 44 -15.84 -11.86 -0.92
CA PHE A 44 -16.70 -11.22 0.06
C PHE A 44 -16.54 -9.70 0.10
N GLY A 45 -15.50 -9.15 -0.54
CA GLY A 45 -15.23 -7.72 -0.67
C GLY A 45 -15.35 -7.23 -2.11
N ILE A 46 -14.64 -6.13 -2.39
CA ILE A 46 -14.44 -5.64 -3.76
C ILE A 46 -13.45 -6.55 -4.50
N GLY A 47 -12.49 -7.12 -3.76
CA GLY A 47 -11.35 -7.83 -4.32
C GLY A 47 -10.26 -6.88 -4.74
N GLY A 48 -9.00 -7.18 -4.41
CA GLY A 48 -7.82 -6.43 -4.85
C GLY A 48 -6.55 -6.90 -4.15
N ASP A 49 -5.40 -6.58 -4.73
CA ASP A 49 -4.09 -6.79 -4.09
C ASP A 49 -3.79 -5.74 -3.01
N GLY A 50 -4.53 -4.62 -3.02
CA GLY A 50 -4.44 -3.63 -1.96
C GLY A 50 -5.43 -2.46 -2.08
N LEU A 51 -5.40 -1.61 -1.05
CA LEU A 51 -6.11 -0.35 -0.95
C LEU A 51 -5.12 0.80 -1.07
N ILE A 52 -5.41 1.78 -1.93
CA ILE A 52 -4.64 3.01 -2.08
C ILE A 52 -5.50 4.19 -1.67
N LEU A 53 -4.94 5.06 -0.83
CA LEU A 53 -5.57 6.31 -0.40
C LEU A 53 -4.81 7.49 -1.02
N ALA A 54 -5.52 8.35 -1.74
CA ALA A 54 -5.02 9.66 -2.15
C ALA A 54 -5.40 10.67 -1.07
N LEU A 55 -4.43 11.17 -0.30
CA LEU A 55 -4.66 11.98 0.89
C LEU A 55 -4.06 13.38 0.73
N PRO A 56 -4.46 14.35 1.57
CA PRO A 56 -3.78 15.63 1.64
C PRO A 56 -2.31 15.41 2.06
N PRO A 57 -1.39 16.26 1.59
CA PRO A 57 0.03 16.19 1.97
C PRO A 57 0.20 16.51 3.46
N GLU A 58 1.19 15.89 4.10
CA GLU A 58 1.64 16.23 5.46
C GLU A 58 2.82 17.20 5.47
N HIS A 59 3.62 17.23 4.40
CA HIS A 59 4.88 17.99 4.32
C HIS A 59 4.89 19.04 3.22
N GLY A 60 3.70 19.41 2.71
CA GLY A 60 3.52 20.49 1.76
C GLY A 60 3.85 20.15 0.31
N GLU A 61 3.97 18.86 -0.02
CA GLU A 61 3.96 18.40 -1.40
C GLU A 61 2.54 18.48 -2.00
N GLU A 62 2.29 17.86 -3.15
CA GLU A 62 1.00 17.98 -3.82
C GLU A 62 -0.08 17.10 -3.18
N LEU A 63 0.28 15.86 -2.85
CA LEU A 63 -0.58 14.89 -2.19
C LEU A 63 0.25 13.82 -1.48
N ARG A 64 -0.41 13.02 -0.66
CA ARG A 64 0.17 11.84 -0.01
C ARG A 64 -0.51 10.58 -0.49
N MET A 65 0.28 9.54 -0.77
CA MET A 65 -0.20 8.19 -1.04
C MET A 65 0.04 7.34 0.22
N ARG A 66 -1.02 6.68 0.70
CA ARG A 66 -0.89 5.52 1.59
C ARG A 66 -1.36 4.27 0.84
N ILE A 67 -0.69 3.15 1.05
CA ILE A 67 -1.05 1.87 0.44
C ILE A 67 -1.06 0.77 1.48
N PHE A 68 -2.13 -0.01 1.48
CA PHE A 68 -2.29 -1.18 2.33
C PHE A 68 -2.41 -2.42 1.45
N ASN A 69 -1.63 -3.45 1.77
CA ASN A 69 -1.72 -4.75 1.13
C ASN A 69 -3.04 -5.44 1.47
N ALA A 70 -3.40 -6.45 0.70
CA ALA A 70 -4.60 -7.26 0.93
C ALA A 70 -4.64 -7.94 2.32
N ASP A 71 -3.51 -8.13 3.01
CA ASP A 71 -3.43 -8.67 4.37
C ASP A 71 -3.65 -7.61 5.48
N GLY A 72 -3.79 -6.33 5.07
CA GLY A 72 -4.01 -5.18 5.94
C GLY A 72 -2.73 -4.51 6.45
N SER A 73 -1.55 -5.00 6.08
CA SER A 73 -0.29 -4.31 6.37
C SER A 73 -0.12 -3.07 5.48
N GLU A 74 0.48 -2.01 6.03
CA GLU A 74 0.85 -0.83 5.23
C GLU A 74 2.19 -1.08 4.52
N ALA A 75 2.22 -0.81 3.20
CA ALA A 75 3.42 -0.96 2.39
C ALA A 75 4.12 0.39 2.20
N GLU A 76 5.44 0.38 2.15
CA GLU A 76 6.21 1.62 2.02
C GLU A 76 6.03 2.28 0.65
N MET A 77 6.00 1.46 -0.41
CA MET A 77 5.84 1.88 -1.80
C MET A 77 5.33 0.71 -2.65
N CYS A 78 4.62 1.01 -3.74
CA CYS A 78 4.29 0.06 -4.79
C CYS A 78 4.37 0.73 -6.17
N GLY A 79 5.29 0.25 -7.01
CA GLY A 79 5.53 0.83 -8.34
C GLY A 79 4.31 0.72 -9.28
N ASN A 80 3.48 -0.31 -9.15
CA ASN A 80 2.21 -0.42 -9.89
C ASN A 80 1.13 0.48 -9.29
N GLY A 81 1.06 0.54 -7.96
CA GLY A 81 0.11 1.36 -7.23
C GLY A 81 0.28 2.85 -7.49
N ILE A 82 1.51 3.37 -7.49
CA ILE A 82 1.80 4.78 -7.78
C ILE A 82 1.42 5.16 -9.23
N ARG A 83 1.61 4.25 -10.20
CA ARG A 83 1.11 4.44 -11.57
C ARG A 83 -0.41 4.47 -11.61
N CYS A 84 -1.07 3.57 -10.90
CA CYS A 84 -2.53 3.56 -10.78
C CYS A 84 -3.06 4.87 -10.18
N LEU A 85 -2.42 5.37 -9.12
CA LEU A 85 -2.80 6.64 -8.51
C LEU A 85 -2.57 7.80 -9.48
N ALA A 86 -1.40 7.93 -10.10
CA ALA A 86 -1.14 8.99 -11.08
C ALA A 86 -2.14 8.98 -12.24
N ARG A 87 -2.46 7.80 -12.76
CA ARG A 87 -3.50 7.66 -13.80
C ARG A 87 -4.88 8.05 -13.29
N PHE A 88 -5.23 7.66 -12.07
CA PHE A 88 -6.49 8.07 -11.45
C PHE A 88 -6.62 9.59 -11.34
N LEU A 89 -5.55 10.29 -10.94
CA LEU A 89 -5.53 11.75 -10.86
C LEU A 89 -5.70 12.39 -12.24
N ALA A 90 -4.97 11.88 -13.23
CA ALA A 90 -5.10 12.35 -14.61
C ALA A 90 -6.54 12.20 -15.14
N ASP A 91 -7.15 11.04 -14.87
CA ASP A 91 -8.52 10.74 -15.29
C ASP A 91 -9.55 11.60 -14.54
N SER A 92 -9.33 11.89 -13.25
CA SER A 92 -10.25 12.71 -12.43
C SER A 92 -10.15 14.20 -12.68
N ASP A 93 -8.95 14.71 -12.94
CA ASP A 93 -8.68 16.14 -13.01
C ASP A 93 -8.58 16.64 -14.47
N GLY A 94 -8.52 15.72 -15.43
CA GLY A 94 -8.39 16.03 -16.86
C GLY A 94 -6.99 16.55 -17.24
N ASP A 95 -5.95 16.05 -16.57
CA ASP A 95 -4.57 16.51 -16.77
C ASP A 95 -4.03 16.13 -18.16
N PRO A 96 -3.26 17.02 -18.83
CA PRO A 96 -2.63 16.73 -20.12
C PRO A 96 -1.30 15.95 -19.95
N PRO A 97 -0.77 15.33 -21.04
CA PRO A 97 0.57 14.77 -21.06
C PRO A 97 1.66 15.76 -20.58
N GLY A 98 2.70 15.22 -19.96
CA GLY A 98 3.78 15.96 -19.30
C GLY A 98 3.46 16.37 -17.86
N ARG A 99 2.24 16.16 -17.37
CA ARG A 99 1.87 16.37 -15.97
C ARG A 99 2.71 15.47 -15.06
N LYS A 100 3.29 16.07 -14.00
CA LYS A 100 4.06 15.37 -12.97
C LYS A 100 3.47 15.63 -11.59
N TRP A 101 3.20 14.59 -10.81
CA TRP A 101 2.69 14.75 -9.45
C TRP A 101 3.80 14.51 -8.45
N ARG A 102 3.95 15.37 -7.44
CA ARG A 102 4.89 15.12 -6.34
C ARG A 102 4.14 14.50 -5.18
N MET A 103 4.35 13.19 -4.98
CA MET A 103 3.58 12.40 -4.04
C MET A 103 4.44 12.00 -2.84
N GLU A 104 3.98 12.33 -1.63
CA GLU A 104 4.56 11.80 -0.39
C GLU A 104 4.19 10.33 -0.24
N THR A 105 5.18 9.48 -0.01
CA THR A 105 5.03 8.07 0.35
C THR A 105 5.88 7.76 1.58
N MET A 106 5.72 6.59 2.19
CA MET A 106 6.62 6.17 3.27
C MET A 106 8.07 6.00 2.79
N ALA A 107 8.29 5.71 1.51
CA ALA A 107 9.61 5.65 0.89
C ALA A 107 10.17 7.03 0.46
N GLY A 108 9.49 8.13 0.83
CA GLY A 108 9.85 9.49 0.43
C GLY A 108 9.02 10.00 -0.74
N ILE A 109 9.53 11.01 -1.45
CA ILE A 109 8.79 11.69 -2.52
C ILE A 109 8.99 10.94 -3.83
N ILE A 110 7.89 10.53 -4.46
CA ILE A 110 7.89 9.89 -5.78
C ILE A 110 7.21 10.82 -6.78
N VAL A 111 7.78 10.91 -7.99
CA VAL A 111 7.32 11.83 -9.04
C VAL A 111 6.90 11.08 -10.30
N PRO A 112 5.68 10.53 -10.37
CA PRO A 112 5.14 9.98 -11.60
C PRO A 112 4.82 11.09 -12.62
N GLU A 113 4.97 10.77 -13.89
CA GLU A 113 4.74 11.62 -15.05
C GLU A 113 3.76 10.94 -16.02
N LEU A 114 2.74 11.66 -16.49
CA LEU A 114 1.88 11.23 -17.58
C LEU A 114 2.58 11.43 -18.92
N CYS A 115 2.78 10.35 -19.66
CA CYS A 115 3.41 10.38 -20.99
C CYS A 115 2.41 10.73 -22.10
N GLU A 116 2.92 11.06 -23.29
CA GLU A 116 2.12 11.42 -24.47
C GLU A 116 1.16 10.32 -24.91
N ASP A 117 1.56 9.07 -24.76
CA ASP A 117 0.78 7.87 -25.06
C ASP A 117 -0.18 7.47 -23.92
N GLY A 118 -0.26 8.27 -22.86
CA GLY A 118 -1.12 8.02 -21.69
C GLY A 118 -0.58 6.99 -20.70
N GLN A 119 0.64 6.48 -20.89
CA GLN A 119 1.34 5.68 -19.88
C GLN A 119 1.84 6.56 -18.73
N ILE A 120 2.23 5.91 -17.62
CA ILE A 120 2.84 6.60 -16.49
C ILE A 120 4.30 6.21 -16.40
N ARG A 121 5.19 7.20 -16.44
CA ARG A 121 6.61 7.07 -16.14
C ARG A 121 6.86 7.39 -14.68
N VAL A 122 7.68 6.59 -14.01
CA VAL A 122 8.05 6.75 -12.61
C VAL A 122 9.57 6.77 -12.50
N ASP A 123 10.10 7.75 -11.78
CA ASP A 123 11.49 7.72 -11.31
C ASP A 123 11.60 6.72 -10.15
N MET A 124 12.31 5.62 -10.38
CA MET A 124 12.49 4.52 -9.41
C MET A 124 13.75 4.69 -8.57
N GLY A 125 14.45 5.83 -8.70
CA GLY A 125 15.71 6.10 -8.04
C GLY A 125 16.89 5.33 -8.64
N SER A 126 18.07 5.56 -8.06
CA SER A 126 19.31 4.90 -8.48
C SER A 126 19.37 3.45 -7.95
N PRO A 127 19.93 2.51 -8.73
CA PRO A 127 20.13 1.14 -8.26
C PRO A 127 21.27 1.06 -7.25
N PHE A 128 21.13 0.17 -6.28
CA PHE A 128 22.19 -0.24 -5.35
C PHE A 128 22.98 -1.39 -5.96
N LEU A 129 24.31 -1.22 -6.03
CA LEU A 129 25.22 -2.14 -6.74
C LEU A 129 26.38 -2.61 -5.87
N ASP A 130 26.38 -2.29 -4.57
CA ASP A 130 27.36 -2.78 -3.61
C ASP A 130 26.72 -3.89 -2.75
N PRO A 131 27.46 -4.98 -2.42
CA PRO A 131 26.87 -6.14 -1.75
C PRO A 131 26.12 -5.83 -0.44
N ASP A 132 26.65 -4.89 0.34
CA ASP A 132 26.07 -4.48 1.63
C ASP A 132 24.74 -3.72 1.46
N ASP A 133 24.61 -2.94 0.39
CA ASP A 133 23.39 -2.20 0.07
C ASP A 133 22.30 -3.09 -0.58
N VAL A 134 22.71 -4.20 -1.22
CA VAL A 134 21.80 -5.23 -1.80
C VAL A 134 21.48 -6.35 -0.79
N PRO A 135 21.79 -6.17 0.49
CA PRO A 135 22.16 -7.24 1.44
C PRO A 135 22.42 -8.64 0.85
N THR A 136 23.54 -8.80 0.11
CA THR A 136 23.99 -10.10 -0.42
C THR A 136 25.41 -10.45 0.01
N THR A 137 25.70 -11.75 0.17
CA THR A 137 27.07 -12.23 0.38
C THR A 137 27.80 -12.55 -0.93
N LEU A 138 27.16 -12.32 -2.09
CA LEU A 138 27.83 -12.44 -3.38
C LEU A 138 28.94 -11.39 -3.48
N SER A 139 30.09 -11.79 -4.03
CA SER A 139 31.20 -10.87 -4.21
C SER A 139 31.00 -10.03 -5.47
N LYS A 140 31.24 -8.73 -5.34
CA LYS A 140 31.34 -7.83 -6.50
C LYS A 140 32.66 -7.98 -7.25
N GLY A 141 33.75 -8.32 -6.55
CA GLY A 141 35.08 -8.42 -7.17
C GLY A 141 35.44 -7.18 -7.99
N SER A 142 35.83 -7.37 -9.25
CA SER A 142 36.08 -6.30 -10.23
C SER A 142 34.87 -5.98 -11.12
N SER A 143 33.72 -6.61 -10.88
CA SER A 143 32.49 -6.40 -11.64
C SER A 143 31.76 -5.13 -11.17
N PRO A 144 30.94 -4.50 -12.03
CA PRO A 144 30.11 -3.36 -11.63
C PRO A 144 28.97 -3.72 -10.64
N LEU A 145 28.64 -5.01 -10.47
CA LEU A 145 27.61 -5.52 -9.56
C LEU A 145 28.03 -6.86 -8.88
N PRO A 146 27.42 -7.26 -7.75
CA PRO A 146 27.65 -8.55 -7.12
C PRO A 146 27.19 -9.70 -8.04
N GLN A 147 28.07 -10.68 -8.25
CA GLN A 147 27.81 -11.83 -9.10
C GLN A 147 28.21 -13.13 -8.40
N GLY A 148 27.66 -14.24 -8.87
CA GLY A 148 28.09 -15.56 -8.45
C GLY A 148 27.46 -16.66 -9.27
N GLU A 149 27.76 -17.89 -8.86
CA GLU A 149 27.23 -19.07 -9.50
C GLU A 149 26.70 -20.03 -8.44
N ILE A 150 25.64 -20.74 -8.79
CA ILE A 150 25.05 -21.78 -7.94
C ILE A 150 24.74 -23.00 -8.78
N ASP A 151 24.93 -24.18 -8.21
CA ASP A 151 24.41 -25.42 -8.76
C ASP A 151 23.06 -25.70 -8.10
N LEU A 152 21.99 -25.70 -8.90
CA LEU A 152 20.67 -26.15 -8.48
C LEU A 152 20.25 -27.33 -9.37
N ASP A 153 20.17 -28.51 -8.77
CA ASP A 153 19.78 -29.75 -9.43
C ASP A 153 20.65 -30.13 -10.65
N GLY A 154 21.95 -29.90 -10.57
CA GLY A 154 22.88 -30.16 -11.68
C GLY A 154 22.83 -29.10 -12.78
N SER A 155 22.09 -28.00 -12.58
CA SER A 155 22.09 -26.83 -13.45
C SER A 155 22.91 -25.72 -12.82
N ARG A 156 23.97 -25.30 -13.51
CA ARG A 156 24.82 -24.18 -13.07
C ARG A 156 24.19 -22.87 -13.51
N LEU A 157 23.72 -22.09 -12.55
CA LEU A 157 23.04 -20.81 -12.77
C LEU A 157 23.98 -19.65 -12.45
N GLN A 158 24.00 -18.66 -13.34
CA GLN A 158 24.66 -17.38 -13.10
C GLN A 158 23.71 -16.46 -12.33
N LEU A 159 24.24 -15.77 -11.33
CA LEU A 159 23.49 -14.86 -10.48
C LEU A 159 24.07 -13.46 -10.60
N ALA A 160 23.20 -12.46 -10.74
CA ALA A 160 23.56 -11.05 -10.68
C ALA A 160 22.62 -10.32 -9.72
N ALA A 161 23.16 -9.72 -8.65
CA ALA A 161 22.35 -9.06 -7.64
C ALA A 161 22.29 -7.55 -7.88
N VAL A 162 21.10 -6.96 -7.72
CA VAL A 162 20.84 -5.53 -7.82
C VAL A 162 19.83 -5.14 -6.75
N GLY A 163 20.00 -3.98 -6.13
CA GLY A 163 19.01 -3.42 -5.21
C GLY A 163 18.25 -2.26 -5.85
N MET A 164 16.95 -2.18 -5.59
CA MET A 164 16.09 -1.04 -5.98
C MET A 164 15.33 -0.48 -4.76
N GLY A 165 15.97 -0.55 -3.59
CA GLY A 165 15.35 -0.37 -2.26
C GLY A 165 15.03 -1.70 -1.59
N ASN A 166 14.83 -2.75 -2.37
CA ASN A 166 14.73 -4.14 -1.95
C ASN A 166 15.69 -5.04 -2.77
N PRO A 167 16.09 -6.21 -2.24
CA PRO A 167 17.05 -7.10 -2.90
C PRO A 167 16.42 -7.85 -4.09
N HIS A 168 17.15 -7.89 -5.20
CA HIS A 168 16.82 -8.66 -6.38
C HIS A 168 18.02 -9.48 -6.86
N VAL A 169 17.75 -10.69 -7.33
CA VAL A 169 18.70 -11.51 -8.09
C VAL A 169 18.14 -11.80 -9.47
N VAL A 170 18.94 -11.55 -10.49
CA VAL A 170 18.64 -11.82 -11.89
C VAL A 170 19.42 -13.05 -12.32
N VAL A 171 18.73 -13.99 -12.95
CA VAL A 171 19.25 -15.29 -13.36
C VAL A 171 19.02 -15.44 -14.86
N PRO A 172 20.00 -15.12 -15.71
CA PRO A 172 19.90 -15.36 -17.14
C PRO A 172 19.72 -16.86 -17.43
N VAL A 173 18.74 -17.19 -18.26
CA VAL A 173 18.41 -18.55 -18.71
C VAL A 173 18.17 -18.57 -20.22
N ASN A 174 18.21 -19.76 -20.82
CA ASN A 174 18.03 -19.91 -22.27
C ASN A 174 16.56 -19.96 -22.69
N ASP A 175 15.66 -20.47 -21.84
CA ASP A 175 14.25 -20.69 -22.15
C ASP A 175 13.42 -20.71 -20.85
N LEU A 176 12.56 -19.71 -20.66
CA LEU A 176 11.71 -19.55 -19.46
C LEU A 176 10.63 -20.63 -19.31
N GLN A 177 10.29 -21.35 -20.38
CA GLN A 177 9.25 -22.40 -20.37
C GLN A 177 9.80 -23.72 -19.83
N THR A 178 11.11 -23.93 -19.90
CA THR A 178 11.74 -25.21 -19.53
C THR A 178 12.34 -25.23 -18.13
N ILE A 179 12.50 -24.07 -17.49
CA ILE A 179 13.06 -24.00 -16.14
C ILE A 179 12.10 -24.61 -15.10
N PRO A 180 12.61 -25.29 -14.06
CA PRO A 180 11.83 -25.72 -12.91
C PRO A 180 11.55 -24.51 -11.98
N PHE A 181 10.75 -23.58 -12.50
CA PHE A 181 10.57 -22.22 -11.98
C PHE A 181 10.25 -22.17 -10.48
N GLU A 182 9.24 -22.92 -10.00
CA GLU A 182 8.82 -22.87 -8.60
C GLU A 182 9.91 -23.42 -7.66
N LYS A 183 10.61 -24.46 -8.11
CA LYS A 183 11.67 -25.10 -7.34
C LYS A 183 12.89 -24.19 -7.22
N TRP A 184 13.33 -23.60 -8.34
CA TRP A 184 14.47 -22.69 -8.33
C TRP A 184 14.14 -21.36 -7.65
N GLY A 185 12.96 -20.79 -7.90
CA GLY A 185 12.51 -19.54 -7.29
C GLY A 185 12.50 -19.62 -5.76
N SER A 186 11.81 -20.64 -5.20
CA SER A 186 11.77 -20.85 -3.75
C SER A 186 13.14 -21.14 -3.13
N ALA A 187 14.00 -21.89 -3.82
CA ALA A 187 15.35 -22.18 -3.35
C ALA A 187 16.25 -20.94 -3.32
N LEU A 188 16.17 -20.10 -4.36
CA LEU A 188 16.96 -18.87 -4.48
C LEU A 188 16.47 -17.77 -3.54
N GLU A 189 15.16 -17.66 -3.31
CA GLU A 189 14.57 -16.66 -2.40
C GLU A 189 15.25 -16.69 -1.03
N VAL A 190 15.48 -17.89 -0.48
CA VAL A 190 16.02 -18.10 0.88
C VAL A 190 17.48 -18.56 0.87
N HIS A 191 18.16 -18.49 -0.27
CA HIS A 191 19.53 -18.96 -0.39
C HIS A 191 20.46 -18.19 0.55
N HIS A 192 21.52 -18.85 1.06
CA HIS A 192 22.43 -18.24 2.03
C HIS A 192 23.18 -16.99 1.52
N TYR A 193 23.20 -16.80 0.19
CA TYR A 193 23.70 -15.58 -0.44
C TYR A 193 22.84 -14.34 -0.19
N PHE A 194 21.60 -14.51 0.28
CA PHE A 194 20.65 -13.43 0.50
C PHE A 194 20.11 -13.49 1.94
N PRO A 195 20.86 -12.98 2.93
CA PRO A 195 20.45 -13.01 4.34
C PRO A 195 19.08 -12.37 4.60
N ALA A 196 18.71 -11.35 3.82
CA ALA A 196 17.41 -10.67 3.88
C ALA A 196 16.35 -11.28 2.95
N LYS A 197 16.60 -12.52 2.46
CA LYS A 197 15.96 -13.14 1.29
C LYS A 197 16.10 -12.25 0.03
N THR A 198 15.60 -12.71 -1.11
CA THR A 198 15.61 -11.89 -2.34
C THR A 198 14.40 -12.17 -3.21
N ASN A 199 14.02 -11.19 -4.02
CA ASN A 199 13.19 -11.44 -5.19
C ASN A 199 14.06 -12.06 -6.29
N VAL A 200 13.52 -13.02 -7.03
CA VAL A 200 14.24 -13.80 -8.04
C VAL A 200 13.59 -13.57 -9.41
N HIS A 201 14.41 -13.17 -10.39
CA HIS A 201 13.96 -12.92 -11.76
C HIS A 201 14.74 -13.81 -12.71
N PHE A 202 14.05 -14.77 -13.32
CA PHE A 202 14.62 -15.53 -14.42
C PHE A 202 14.48 -14.71 -15.68
N LEU A 203 15.58 -14.52 -16.40
CA LEU A 203 15.68 -13.62 -17.55
C LEU A 203 16.01 -14.42 -18.81
N GLU A 204 15.14 -14.33 -19.81
CA GLU A 204 15.44 -14.72 -21.18
C GLU A 204 15.64 -13.46 -22.03
N ILE A 205 16.76 -13.40 -22.73
CA ILE A 205 17.11 -12.27 -23.59
C ILE A 205 16.65 -12.59 -25.01
N LEU A 206 15.56 -11.94 -25.44
CA LEU A 206 15.05 -12.11 -26.80
C LEU A 206 15.91 -11.31 -27.79
N ASP A 207 16.23 -10.07 -27.43
CA ASP A 207 17.20 -9.21 -28.11
C ASP A 207 17.73 -8.14 -27.14
N ARG A 208 18.55 -7.18 -27.61
CA ARG A 208 19.19 -6.18 -26.73
C ARG A 208 18.21 -5.14 -26.16
N GLN A 209 17.02 -5.01 -26.73
CA GLN A 209 15.96 -4.06 -26.35
C GLN A 209 14.67 -4.76 -25.89
N THR A 210 14.62 -6.09 -25.93
CA THR A 210 13.47 -6.88 -25.46
C THR A 210 13.94 -8.00 -24.53
N LEU A 211 13.54 -7.91 -23.27
CA LEU A 211 13.86 -8.86 -22.21
C LEU A 211 12.56 -9.50 -21.72
N GLU A 212 12.53 -10.81 -21.53
CA GLU A 212 11.37 -11.49 -20.92
C GLU A 212 11.76 -12.06 -19.56
N ILE A 213 10.89 -11.90 -18.57
CA ILE A 213 11.14 -12.41 -17.22
C ILE A 213 9.98 -13.19 -16.63
N ARG A 214 10.33 -14.18 -15.79
CA ARG A 214 9.42 -14.76 -14.79
C ARG A 214 9.88 -14.38 -13.40
N VAL A 215 8.93 -13.97 -12.57
CA VAL A 215 9.21 -13.36 -11.27
C VAL A 215 8.75 -14.27 -10.13
N TRP A 216 9.65 -14.52 -9.19
CA TRP A 216 9.35 -15.06 -7.87
C TRP A 216 9.65 -14.00 -6.81
N GLU A 217 8.62 -13.43 -6.21
CA GLU A 217 8.75 -12.38 -5.22
C GLU A 217 8.97 -12.93 -3.81
N ARG A 218 9.81 -12.22 -3.05
CA ARG A 218 10.14 -12.53 -1.67
C ARG A 218 8.88 -12.56 -0.81
N GLY A 219 8.57 -13.72 -0.24
CA GLY A 219 7.40 -13.93 0.61
C GLY A 219 6.05 -14.02 -0.12
N ALA A 220 6.01 -13.85 -1.45
CA ALA A 220 4.78 -13.90 -2.23
C ALA A 220 4.77 -15.03 -3.28
N GLY A 221 5.94 -15.48 -3.75
CA GLY A 221 6.06 -16.51 -4.78
C GLY A 221 5.80 -15.95 -6.19
N PRO A 222 5.18 -16.72 -7.11
CA PRO A 222 4.92 -16.24 -8.48
C PRO A 222 4.01 -15.02 -8.50
N THR A 223 4.45 -13.94 -9.14
CA THR A 223 3.64 -12.75 -9.39
C THR A 223 3.54 -12.41 -10.87
N LEU A 224 2.50 -11.65 -11.23
CA LEU A 224 2.28 -11.23 -12.62
C LEU A 224 3.19 -10.07 -13.02
N ALA A 225 3.53 -9.19 -12.08
CA ALA A 225 4.37 -8.04 -12.36
C ALA A 225 5.11 -7.54 -11.11
N CYS A 226 6.39 -7.22 -11.26
CA CYS A 226 7.23 -6.61 -10.23
C CYS A 226 8.01 -5.44 -10.85
N GLY A 227 7.59 -4.20 -10.54
CA GLY A 227 8.20 -3.01 -11.14
C GLY A 227 9.68 -2.82 -10.78
N THR A 228 10.03 -2.94 -9.49
CA THR A 228 11.44 -2.88 -9.06
C THR A 228 12.25 -4.04 -9.63
N GLY A 229 11.62 -5.20 -9.84
CA GLY A 229 12.24 -6.35 -10.49
C GLY A 229 12.55 -6.15 -11.96
N ALA A 230 11.67 -5.51 -12.72
CA ALA A 230 11.93 -5.11 -14.09
C ALA A 230 13.10 -4.10 -14.18
N CYS A 231 13.13 -3.12 -13.27
CA CYS A 231 14.25 -2.19 -13.14
C CYS A 231 15.58 -2.90 -12.85
N ALA A 232 15.59 -3.78 -11.85
CA ALA A 232 16.77 -4.56 -11.47
C ALA A 232 17.25 -5.46 -12.62
N THR A 233 16.31 -6.04 -13.39
CA THR A 233 16.60 -6.87 -14.56
C THR A 233 17.32 -6.07 -15.64
N LEU A 234 16.82 -4.90 -16.03
CA LEU A 234 17.49 -4.07 -17.04
C LEU A 234 18.88 -3.66 -16.56
N VAL A 235 19.01 -3.21 -15.31
CA VAL A 235 20.29 -2.79 -14.73
C VAL A 235 21.30 -3.93 -14.78
N ALA A 236 20.93 -5.14 -14.34
CA ALA A 236 21.79 -6.30 -14.40
C ALA A 236 22.17 -6.65 -15.84
N ALA A 237 21.18 -6.76 -16.75
CA ALA A 237 21.40 -7.12 -18.15
C ALA A 237 22.32 -6.11 -18.85
N SER A 238 22.13 -4.81 -18.61
CA SER A 238 22.96 -3.74 -19.17
C SER A 238 24.40 -3.80 -18.67
N LEU A 239 24.59 -3.99 -17.35
CA LEU A 239 25.93 -4.10 -16.75
C LEU A 239 26.68 -5.38 -17.15
N LEU A 240 25.95 -6.46 -17.47
CA LEU A 240 26.51 -7.70 -18.00
C LEU A 240 26.75 -7.65 -19.52
N GLY A 241 26.38 -6.55 -20.20
CA GLY A 241 26.51 -6.40 -21.65
C GLY A 241 25.49 -7.20 -22.46
N LEU A 242 24.42 -7.69 -21.83
CA LEU A 242 23.36 -8.49 -22.44
C LEU A 242 22.28 -7.64 -23.12
N SER A 243 22.01 -6.43 -22.60
CA SER A 243 21.03 -5.49 -23.14
C SER A 243 21.62 -4.10 -23.39
N ASP A 244 20.85 -3.25 -24.05
CA ASP A 244 21.07 -1.80 -24.05
C ASP A 244 20.64 -1.20 -22.69
N THR A 245 20.79 0.12 -22.53
CA THR A 245 20.38 0.86 -21.32
C THR A 245 18.90 1.23 -21.31
N GLU A 246 18.17 0.87 -22.35
CA GLU A 246 16.72 1.05 -22.49
C GLU A 246 16.18 -0.20 -23.19
N ALA A 247 15.16 -0.81 -22.59
CA ALA A 247 14.55 -2.02 -23.12
C ALA A 247 13.12 -2.17 -22.60
N THR A 248 12.31 -2.85 -23.40
CA THR A 248 11.05 -3.43 -22.96
C THR A 248 11.33 -4.67 -22.12
N VAL A 249 10.84 -4.69 -20.89
CA VAL A 249 10.84 -5.87 -20.01
C VAL A 249 9.43 -6.46 -20.00
N ILE A 250 9.27 -7.65 -20.58
CA ILE A 250 8.03 -8.40 -20.65
C ILE A 250 7.89 -9.24 -19.37
N LEU A 251 6.88 -8.92 -18.56
CA LEU A 251 6.47 -9.70 -17.39
C LEU A 251 5.23 -10.54 -17.73
N PRO A 252 4.85 -11.54 -16.91
CA PRO A 252 3.64 -12.33 -17.17
C PRO A 252 2.35 -11.49 -17.30
N GLY A 253 2.29 -10.36 -16.60
CA GLY A 253 1.17 -9.41 -16.65
C GLY A 253 1.24 -8.39 -17.80
N GLY A 254 2.34 -8.37 -18.56
CA GLY A 254 2.57 -7.49 -19.70
C GLY A 254 3.88 -6.69 -19.62
N PRO A 255 4.14 -5.82 -20.61
CA PRO A 255 5.41 -5.13 -20.75
C PRO A 255 5.54 -3.86 -19.88
N LEU A 256 6.76 -3.56 -19.48
CA LEU A 256 7.20 -2.27 -18.96
C LEU A 256 8.38 -1.75 -19.79
N GLU A 257 8.38 -0.47 -20.13
CA GLU A 257 9.55 0.18 -20.71
C GLU A 257 10.45 0.67 -19.58
N ILE A 258 11.67 0.14 -19.53
CA ILE A 258 12.64 0.52 -18.51
C ILE A 258 13.79 1.25 -19.20
N SER A 259 14.21 2.38 -18.62
CA SER A 259 15.40 3.10 -19.09
C SER A 259 16.32 3.48 -17.94
N TRP A 260 17.61 3.31 -18.18
CA TRP A 260 18.69 3.67 -17.26
C TRP A 260 19.81 4.38 -18.04
N PRO A 261 19.54 5.60 -18.54
CA PRO A 261 20.40 6.27 -19.52
C PRO A 261 21.76 6.70 -18.95
N TYR A 262 21.85 6.87 -17.63
CA TYR A 262 23.07 7.26 -16.94
C TYR A 262 23.45 6.14 -15.98
N ALA A 263 24.52 5.39 -16.27
CA ALA A 263 25.06 4.40 -15.34
C ALA A 263 25.49 5.13 -14.05
N LYS A 264 24.66 5.01 -12.99
CA LYS A 264 24.66 5.68 -11.65
C LYS A 264 23.51 6.67 -11.38
N GLY A 265 22.76 7.07 -12.41
CA GLY A 265 21.54 7.86 -12.27
C GLY A 265 20.31 7.01 -11.97
N SER A 266 19.15 7.67 -11.92
CA SER A 266 17.85 7.03 -11.72
C SER A 266 17.50 6.06 -12.84
N VAL A 267 16.83 4.97 -12.46
CA VAL A 267 16.10 4.10 -13.39
C VAL A 267 14.69 4.66 -13.56
N PHE A 268 14.22 4.77 -14.79
CA PHE A 268 12.85 5.15 -15.09
C PHE A 268 12.07 3.92 -15.53
N MET A 269 10.87 3.77 -14.97
CA MET A 269 9.93 2.72 -15.32
C MET A 269 8.69 3.36 -15.92
N THR A 270 8.37 3.03 -17.16
CA THR A 270 7.15 3.46 -17.84
C THR A 270 6.25 2.25 -18.08
N GLY A 271 4.98 2.39 -17.77
CA GLY A 271 4.04 1.31 -17.98
C GLY A 271 2.58 1.75 -17.91
N PRO A 272 1.66 0.88 -18.34
CA PRO A 272 0.25 1.18 -18.30
C PRO A 272 -0.27 1.17 -16.85
N ALA A 273 -1.35 1.92 -16.68
CA ALA A 273 -2.29 1.80 -15.56
C ALA A 273 -3.68 2.01 -16.15
N LEU A 274 -4.62 1.10 -15.84
CA LEU A 274 -5.94 1.07 -16.45
C LEU A 274 -7.02 1.11 -15.38
N ALA A 275 -8.01 1.99 -15.60
CA ALA A 275 -9.25 1.94 -14.85
C ALA A 275 -10.02 0.67 -15.21
N VAL A 276 -10.59 0.00 -14.21
CA VAL A 276 -11.38 -1.22 -14.39
C VAL A 276 -12.87 -0.92 -14.22
N PHE A 277 -13.23 -0.33 -13.08
CA PHE A 277 -14.59 0.12 -12.80
C PHE A 277 -14.60 1.13 -11.64
N ASP A 278 -15.67 1.90 -11.52
CA ASP A 278 -15.95 2.71 -10.33
C ASP A 278 -17.12 2.11 -9.55
N GLY A 279 -17.18 2.40 -8.26
CA GLY A 279 -18.24 1.88 -7.41
C GLY A 279 -18.49 2.69 -6.15
N VAL A 280 -19.53 2.30 -5.43
CA VAL A 280 -19.91 2.88 -4.14
C VAL A 280 -20.01 1.75 -3.13
N LEU A 281 -19.34 1.91 -1.99
CA LEU A 281 -19.41 0.96 -0.90
C LEU A 281 -20.77 1.03 -0.20
N ASN A 282 -21.34 -0.15 0.03
CA ASN A 282 -22.48 -0.31 0.92
C ASN A 282 -22.10 0.23 2.32
N PRO A 283 -22.92 1.09 2.96
CA PRO A 283 -22.66 1.59 4.31
C PRO A 283 -22.33 0.52 5.36
N GLU A 284 -22.87 -0.69 5.23
CA GLU A 284 -22.58 -1.82 6.14
C GLU A 284 -21.14 -2.35 6.02
N LEU A 285 -20.47 -2.06 4.89
CA LEU A 285 -19.07 -2.41 4.66
C LEU A 285 -18.12 -1.31 5.12
N LEU A 286 -18.60 -0.19 5.66
CA LEU A 286 -17.73 0.84 6.23
C LEU A 286 -17.19 0.41 7.60
N PRO A 287 -15.96 0.81 7.98
CA PRO A 287 -15.42 0.44 9.27
C PRO A 287 -16.28 1.04 10.39
N SER A 288 -16.70 0.20 11.33
CA SER A 288 -17.55 0.59 12.45
C SER A 288 -16.88 1.67 13.30
N THR A 289 -17.61 2.75 13.60
CA THR A 289 -17.20 3.76 14.58
C THR A 289 -17.39 3.25 16.01
N THR A 290 -16.60 2.26 16.42
CA THR A 290 -16.63 1.79 17.82
C THR A 290 -15.81 2.75 18.68
N LEU A 291 -16.41 3.88 19.09
CA LEU A 291 -15.97 4.56 20.30
C LEU A 291 -16.16 3.58 21.47
N ASN A 292 -15.09 3.33 22.24
CA ASN A 292 -15.06 2.48 23.43
C ASN A 292 -16.36 2.57 24.29
N GLN A 293 -17.30 1.65 24.10
CA GLN A 293 -18.46 1.43 24.98
C GLN A 293 -18.22 0.32 26.00
N THR A 294 -16.97 -0.08 26.24
CA THR A 294 -16.63 -1.11 27.24
C THR A 294 -16.54 -0.57 28.68
N ALA A 295 -16.76 0.73 28.92
CA ALA A 295 -16.68 1.32 30.27
C ALA A 295 -18.03 1.39 31.03
N LEU A 296 -19.18 1.10 30.41
CA LEU A 296 -20.49 1.18 31.08
C LEU A 296 -21.24 -0.15 31.26
N ALA A 297 -20.70 -1.28 30.81
CA ALA A 297 -21.36 -2.59 30.92
C ALA A 297 -20.90 -3.46 32.11
N GLN A 298 -19.88 -3.04 32.88
CA GLN A 298 -19.36 -3.81 34.02
C GLN A 298 -19.84 -3.27 35.39
N SER A 299 -21.13 -2.95 35.51
CA SER A 299 -21.74 -2.67 36.82
C SER A 299 -23.08 -3.37 37.03
N LYS A 300 -23.33 -4.52 36.38
CA LYS A 300 -24.48 -5.37 36.69
C LYS A 300 -24.15 -6.86 36.49
N SER A 301 -23.66 -7.51 37.53
CA SER A 301 -24.09 -8.87 37.89
C SER A 301 -23.43 -9.32 39.21
N SER A 302 -24.28 -9.68 40.16
CA SER A 302 -23.93 -10.43 41.38
C SER A 302 -23.75 -11.92 41.04
N PRO A 303 -22.94 -12.69 41.79
CA PRO A 303 -23.03 -14.14 41.78
C PRO A 303 -23.67 -14.70 43.06
N VAL A 304 -24.44 -15.76 42.90
CA VAL A 304 -24.92 -16.66 43.97
C VAL A 304 -24.14 -17.98 43.87
N LYS A 305 -23.52 -18.33 45.00
CA LYS A 305 -23.20 -19.65 45.61
C LYS A 305 -22.86 -20.87 44.74
N ASP A 306 -21.76 -21.57 45.09
CA ASP A 306 -21.86 -22.76 45.97
C ASP A 306 -20.50 -23.24 46.55
N GLU A 307 -20.63 -24.13 47.53
CA GLU A 307 -19.75 -24.56 48.62
C GLU A 307 -18.46 -25.33 48.24
N THR A 308 -17.40 -25.24 49.07
CA THR A 308 -16.97 -26.30 50.02
C THR A 308 -15.58 -26.04 50.65
N THR A 309 -15.55 -26.07 51.99
CA THR A 309 -14.52 -26.59 52.91
C THR A 309 -13.03 -26.54 52.55
N GLN A 310 -12.23 -25.78 53.32
CA GLN A 310 -11.35 -26.33 54.38
C GLN A 310 -10.51 -25.22 55.02
N SER A 311 -10.60 -25.15 56.34
CA SER A 311 -9.73 -24.40 57.25
C SER A 311 -8.39 -25.10 57.40
N THR A 312 -7.29 -24.33 57.45
CA THR A 312 -6.37 -24.31 58.61
C THR A 312 -5.43 -23.12 58.50
N SER A 313 -5.14 -22.56 59.66
CA SER A 313 -4.38 -21.37 59.96
C SER A 313 -2.87 -21.54 59.75
N ASP A 314 -2.17 -20.43 59.57
CA ASP A 314 -1.14 -19.95 60.51
C ASP A 314 -0.31 -18.84 59.84
N GLY A 315 0.04 -17.81 60.62
CA GLY A 315 1.10 -16.87 60.21
C GLY A 315 0.85 -15.42 60.58
N ILE A 316 0.97 -15.13 61.87
CA ILE A 316 1.11 -13.79 62.46
C ILE A 316 2.41 -13.14 61.94
N ALA A 317 2.35 -11.87 61.53
CA ALA A 317 3.40 -10.88 61.84
C ALA A 317 2.92 -9.44 61.60
N THR A 318 2.94 -8.69 62.69
CA THR A 318 2.64 -7.28 62.94
C THR A 318 3.73 -6.31 62.46
N THR A 319 3.34 -5.09 62.05
CA THR A 319 3.91 -3.75 62.40
C THR A 319 2.98 -2.68 61.81
N GLN A 320 2.09 -2.02 62.56
CA GLN A 320 2.30 -0.75 63.30
C GLN A 320 3.05 0.33 62.48
N ASP A 321 2.35 1.39 62.03
CA ASP A 321 2.34 2.69 62.73
C ASP A 321 1.47 3.80 62.09
N LEU A 322 0.72 4.49 62.98
CA LEU A 322 0.31 5.93 63.02
C LEU A 322 -0.71 6.45 61.96
N VAL A 323 -1.98 6.85 62.25
CA VAL A 323 -2.56 7.86 63.19
C VAL A 323 -2.08 9.28 62.81
N GLU A 324 -2.85 10.32 62.43
CA GLU A 324 -4.23 10.80 62.73
C GLU A 324 -4.73 11.84 61.65
N PRO A 325 -5.99 12.33 61.71
CA PRO A 325 -6.75 13.08 60.70
C PRO A 325 -6.90 14.58 61.01
N ILE A 326 -7.49 15.35 60.08
CA ILE A 326 -8.05 16.68 60.41
C ILE A 326 -9.43 16.86 59.75
N THR A 327 -10.39 17.23 60.60
CA THR A 327 -11.80 17.51 60.33
C THR A 327 -12.12 19.01 60.27
N LYS A 328 -13.14 19.34 59.43
CA LYS A 328 -14.24 20.32 59.56
C LYS A 328 -14.00 21.84 59.44
N ALA A 329 -14.81 22.48 58.56
CA ALA A 329 -15.87 23.49 58.83
C ALA A 329 -16.14 24.34 57.54
N LYS A 330 -17.31 24.32 56.88
CA LYS A 330 -18.65 24.96 57.10
C LYS A 330 -18.88 26.29 56.34
N GLN A 331 -19.98 26.32 55.56
CA GLN A 331 -20.85 27.46 55.13
C GLN A 331 -20.26 28.48 54.11
N SER A 332 -20.98 29.07 53.13
CA SER A 332 -22.42 29.34 52.91
C SER A 332 -22.75 29.79 51.46
N ASN A 333 -24.01 29.57 51.05
CA ASN A 333 -24.93 30.43 50.26
C ASN A 333 -24.95 30.50 48.71
N SER A 334 -26.00 29.87 48.15
CA SER A 334 -27.06 30.39 47.25
C SER A 334 -26.71 31.16 45.96
N SER A 335 -27.14 30.64 44.80
CA SER A 335 -28.25 31.22 44.00
C SER A 335 -28.48 30.49 42.66
N SER A 336 -29.76 30.46 42.26
CA SER A 336 -30.33 30.20 40.93
C SER A 336 -30.03 28.88 40.20
N LEU A 337 -31.00 27.96 40.33
CA LEU A 337 -31.40 27.05 39.28
C LEU A 337 -31.81 27.86 38.03
N GLN A 338 -31.06 27.73 36.94
CA GLN A 338 -31.55 27.97 35.59
C GLN A 338 -31.45 26.66 34.81
N SER A 339 -32.53 26.38 34.10
CA SER A 339 -32.97 25.14 33.46
C SER A 339 -32.03 24.58 32.38
N ASP A 340 -31.72 23.29 32.51
CA ASP A 340 -31.10 22.42 31.48
C ASP A 340 -31.94 22.26 30.18
N GLU A 341 -33.13 22.85 30.10
CA GLU A 341 -34.01 22.76 28.93
C GLU A 341 -33.61 23.71 27.78
N CYS A 342 -32.89 24.80 28.05
CA CYS A 342 -32.56 25.80 27.00
C CYS A 342 -31.39 25.35 26.08
N MET A 343 -30.48 24.50 26.58
CA MET A 343 -29.31 24.04 25.82
C MET A 343 -29.60 22.87 24.86
N ASN A 344 -30.75 22.21 25.02
CA ASN A 344 -31.11 21.05 24.22
C ASN A 344 -31.85 21.45 22.93
N GLU A 345 -32.63 22.54 22.95
CA GLU A 345 -33.34 23.03 21.76
C GLU A 345 -32.41 23.67 20.72
N GLU A 346 -31.40 24.44 21.14
CA GLU A 346 -30.40 25.00 20.21
C GLU A 346 -29.52 23.90 19.58
N ALA A 347 -29.15 22.88 20.35
CA ALA A 347 -28.41 21.74 19.85
C ALA A 347 -29.25 20.89 18.87
N GLN A 348 -30.53 20.68 19.17
CA GLN A 348 -31.47 20.01 18.26
C GLN A 348 -31.71 20.84 17.00
N ALA A 349 -31.82 22.17 17.10
CA ALA A 349 -31.96 23.04 15.94
C ALA A 349 -30.71 23.05 15.04
N GLN A 350 -29.51 22.98 15.61
CA GLN A 350 -28.26 22.85 14.84
C GLN A 350 -28.15 21.49 14.13
N VAL A 351 -28.54 20.40 14.80
CA VAL A 351 -28.59 19.06 14.19
C VAL A 351 -29.65 19.00 13.09
N GLN A 352 -30.83 19.59 13.31
CA GLN A 352 -31.89 19.62 12.32
C GLN A 352 -31.53 20.52 11.12
N LYS A 353 -30.81 21.62 11.34
CA LYS A 353 -30.25 22.46 10.29
C LYS A 353 -29.19 21.71 9.47
N PHE A 354 -28.31 20.93 10.12
CA PHE A 354 -27.32 20.08 9.47
C PHE A 354 -27.96 18.93 8.65
N LEU A 355 -29.00 18.29 9.19
CA LEU A 355 -29.77 17.26 8.48
C LEU A 355 -30.60 17.83 7.32
N SER A 356 -30.97 19.12 7.39
CA SER A 356 -31.71 19.82 6.32
C SER A 356 -30.84 20.46 5.25
N SER A 357 -29.54 20.69 5.50
CA SER A 357 -28.66 21.47 4.62
C SER A 357 -28.07 20.70 3.44
N THR A 358 -28.20 19.37 3.43
CA THR A 358 -27.84 18.57 2.26
C THR A 358 -28.78 17.38 2.21
N SER A 359 -29.78 17.41 1.33
CA SER A 359 -30.67 16.25 1.17
C SER A 359 -29.82 15.03 0.79
N LEU A 360 -30.24 13.85 1.23
CA LEU A 360 -29.62 12.59 0.82
C LEU A 360 -29.51 12.53 -0.72
N ASP A 361 -30.49 13.08 -1.43
CA ASP A 361 -30.51 13.22 -2.88
C ASP A 361 -29.41 14.15 -3.41
N ALA A 362 -29.05 15.23 -2.70
CA ALA A 362 -27.94 16.10 -3.10
C ALA A 362 -26.58 15.40 -2.92
N ILE A 363 -26.41 14.59 -1.87
CA ILE A 363 -25.19 13.79 -1.66
C ILE A 363 -25.12 12.65 -2.70
N ILE A 364 -26.26 12.03 -3.00
CA ILE A 364 -26.38 11.03 -4.07
C ILE A 364 -26.06 11.67 -5.43
N ASN A 365 -26.59 12.86 -5.72
CA ASN A 365 -26.34 13.54 -6.99
C ASN A 365 -24.88 13.94 -7.14
N ILE A 366 -24.24 14.50 -6.11
CA ILE A 366 -22.80 14.83 -6.15
C ILE A 366 -21.95 13.56 -6.35
N ALA A 367 -22.33 12.45 -5.71
CA ALA A 367 -21.67 11.17 -5.89
C ALA A 367 -21.85 10.66 -7.33
N THR A 368 -23.08 10.67 -7.85
CA THR A 368 -23.39 10.23 -9.21
C THR A 368 -22.68 11.11 -10.25
N GLU A 369 -22.73 12.44 -10.10
CA GLU A 369 -22.06 13.41 -10.96
C GLU A 369 -20.53 13.18 -11.00
N SER A 370 -19.88 13.00 -9.84
CA SER A 370 -18.43 12.72 -9.81
C SER A 370 -18.05 11.38 -10.48
N LEU A 371 -18.93 10.39 -10.43
CA LEU A 371 -18.70 9.09 -11.06
C LEU A 371 -18.97 9.16 -12.58
N GLU A 372 -20.02 9.87 -12.99
CA GLU A 372 -20.35 10.14 -14.39
C GLU A 372 -19.30 11.02 -15.07
N GLU A 373 -18.81 12.07 -14.42
CA GLU A 373 -17.74 12.94 -14.92
C GLU A 373 -16.46 12.16 -15.17
N ARG A 374 -16.01 11.35 -14.19
CA ARG A 374 -14.82 10.49 -14.35
C ARG A 374 -14.98 9.48 -15.46
N THR A 375 -16.14 8.84 -15.54
CA THR A 375 -16.44 7.87 -16.59
C THR A 375 -16.44 8.54 -17.97
N SER A 376 -17.08 9.71 -18.09
CA SER A 376 -17.18 10.47 -19.34
C SER A 376 -15.82 11.04 -19.79
N SER A 377 -15.01 11.54 -18.85
CA SER A 377 -13.64 11.99 -19.10
C SER A 377 -12.80 10.90 -19.75
N ARG A 378 -12.87 9.66 -19.21
CA ARG A 378 -12.19 8.49 -19.79
C ARG A 378 -12.68 8.18 -21.21
N PHE A 379 -14.01 8.10 -21.41
CA PHE A 379 -14.59 7.83 -22.74
C PHE A 379 -14.17 8.85 -23.79
N ASN A 380 -14.15 10.15 -23.45
CA ASN A 380 -13.78 11.18 -24.41
C ASN A 380 -12.29 11.13 -24.79
N ARG A 381 -11.41 10.67 -23.88
CA ARG A 381 -9.98 10.55 -24.15
C ARG A 381 -9.66 9.40 -25.09
N ASP A 382 -10.32 8.25 -24.93
CA ASP A 382 -10.10 7.06 -25.79
C ASP A 382 -10.71 7.21 -27.20
N VAL A 383 -11.57 8.22 -27.42
CA VAL A 383 -12.27 8.47 -28.70
C VAL A 383 -11.59 9.58 -29.54
N THR A 384 -10.60 10.28 -28.99
CA THR A 384 -9.91 11.35 -29.72
C THR A 384 -8.66 10.76 -30.42
N PRO A 385 -8.60 10.80 -31.77
CA PRO A 385 -7.59 10.09 -32.58
C PRO A 385 -6.17 10.65 -32.47
#